data_AF-A0A7W5C6P0-F1
#
_entry.id   AF-A0A7W5C6P0-F1
#
_cell.length_a   1.000
_cell.length_b   1.000
_cell.length_c   1.000
_cell.angle_alpha   90.00
_cell.angle_beta   90.00
_cell.angle_gamma   90.00
#
_symmetry.space_group_name_H-M   'P 1'
#
loop_
_entity.id
_entity.type
_entity.pdbx_description
1 polymer ?
#
loop_
_entity_poly.entity_id
_entity_poly.type
_entity_poly.pdbx_seq_one_letter_code
_entity_poly.pdbx_strand_id
1 'polypeptide(L)' 'MTRKVLTVLWNVYRDDPSFIDVGYISQRAQRTEQQVKAAINELVKEGFVFWDRKANLFKVLYSREGLKLR' A
#
# COMPACT_ATOMS: atom_id res chain seq x y z
N MET A 1 2.34 8.35 10.24
CA MET A 1 2.84 8.75 8.89
C MET A 1 2.10 8.05 7.75
N THR A 2 1.58 6.87 8.05
CA THR A 2 0.95 5.90 7.16
C THR A 2 -0.34 6.37 6.49
N ARG A 3 -1.10 7.29 7.10
CA ARG A 3 -2.38 7.80 6.57
C ARG A 3 -2.29 8.47 5.20
N LYS A 4 -1.26 9.30 4.95
CA LYS A 4 -1.08 9.95 3.63
C LYS A 4 -0.74 8.92 2.54
N VAL A 5 0.17 7.99 2.85
CA VAL A 5 0.54 6.90 1.93
C VAL A 5 -0.68 6.01 1.64
N LEU A 6 -1.45 5.63 2.66
CA LEU A 6 -2.69 4.88 2.49
C LEU A 6 -3.71 5.63 1.61
N THR A 7 -3.83 6.95 1.76
CA THR A 7 -4.73 7.76 0.93
C THR A 7 -4.32 7.75 -0.55
N VAL A 8 -3.03 7.89 -0.84
CA VAL A 8 -2.52 7.80 -2.22
C VAL A 8 -2.75 6.39 -2.77
N LEU A 9 -2.43 5.37 -1.97
CA LEU A 9 -2.61 3.98 -2.36
C LEU A 9 -4.08 3.68 -2.68
N TRP A 10 -4.98 4.14 -1.83
CA TRP A 10 -6.42 3.99 -2.00
C TRP A 10 -6.92 4.69 -3.26
N ASN A 11 -6.53 5.93 -3.51
CA ASN A 11 -7.08 6.67 -4.64
C ASN A 11 -6.56 6.18 -5.99
N VAL A 12 -5.40 5.52 -6.01
CA VAL A 12 -4.71 5.16 -7.26
C VAL A 12 -4.85 3.67 -7.57
N TYR A 13 -4.81 2.81 -6.54
CA TYR A 13 -4.70 1.35 -6.70
C TYR A 13 -5.88 0.59 -6.06
N ARG A 14 -6.98 1.25 -5.69
CA ARG A 14 -8.15 0.55 -5.10
C ARG A 14 -8.86 -0.38 -6.08
N ASP A 15 -8.95 0.03 -7.34
CA ASP A 15 -9.77 -0.64 -8.36
C ASP A 15 -8.92 -1.48 -9.32
N ASP A 16 -7.60 -1.26 -9.33
CA ASP A 16 -6.64 -2.04 -10.13
C ASP A 16 -5.52 -2.60 -9.23
N PRO A 17 -5.54 -3.91 -8.92
CA PRO A 17 -4.47 -4.57 -8.17
C PRO A 17 -3.25 -4.78 -9.07
N SER A 18 -2.52 -3.69 -9.32
CA SER A 18 -1.37 -3.65 -10.22
C SER A 18 -0.05 -3.37 -9.50
N PHE A 19 1.04 -3.32 -10.25
CA PHE A 19 2.37 -2.97 -9.74
C PHE A 19 2.36 -1.55 -9.18
N ILE A 20 2.73 -1.39 -7.90
CA ILE A 20 2.85 -0.08 -7.28
C ILE A 20 4.15 0.63 -7.67
N ASP A 21 4.03 1.84 -8.19
CA ASP A 21 5.16 2.73 -8.40
C ASP A 21 5.45 3.52 -7.12
N VAL A 22 6.53 3.13 -6.42
CA VAL A 22 6.98 3.78 -5.18
C VAL A 22 7.41 5.22 -5.43
N GLY A 23 8.00 5.54 -6.59
CA GLY A 23 8.41 6.89 -6.95
C GLY A 23 7.19 7.80 -7.13
N TYR A 24 6.17 7.32 -7.83
CA TYR A 24 4.89 8.02 -7.96
C TYR A 24 4.23 8.30 -6.59
N ILE A 25 4.19 7.28 -5.72
CA ILE A 25 3.64 7.43 -4.36
C ILE A 25 4.46 8.43 -3.54
N SER A 26 5.79 8.37 -3.66
CA SER A 26 6.74 9.29 -2.99
C SER A 26 6.45 10.75 -3.35
N GLN A 27 6.29 11.04 -4.64
CA GLN A 27 5.95 12.38 -5.12
C GLN A 27 4.59 12.84 -4.61
N ARG A 28 3.54 12.02 -4.74
CA ARG A 28 2.17 12.37 -4.34
C ARG A 28 2.01 12.50 -2.82
N ALA A 29 2.70 11.67 -2.05
CA ALA A 29 2.69 11.74 -0.59
C ALA A 29 3.62 12.84 -0.03
N GLN A 30 4.47 13.43 -0.88
CA GLN A 30 5.56 14.34 -0.49
C GLN A 30 6.45 13.71 0.60
N ARG A 31 6.88 12.47 0.36
CA ARG A 31 7.72 11.68 1.25
C ARG A 31 8.91 11.14 0.48
N THR A 32 9.96 10.71 1.17
CA THR A 32 11.04 9.97 0.53
C THR A 32 10.61 8.53 0.25
N GLU A 33 11.24 7.88 -0.72
CA GLU A 33 10.93 6.48 -1.02
C GLU A 33 11.14 5.56 0.18
N GLN A 34 12.15 5.82 1.02
CA GLN A 34 12.39 5.07 2.25
C GLN A 34 11.21 5.20 3.23
N GLN A 35 10.68 6.42 3.40
CA GLN A 35 9.50 6.65 4.25
C GLN A 35 8.24 5.98 3.68
N VAL A 36 8.09 5.96 2.35
CA VAL A 36 6.98 5.26 1.69
C VAL A 36 7.11 3.75 1.89
N LYS A 37 8.29 3.16 1.70
CA LYS A 37 8.54 1.73 1.93
C LYS A 37 8.27 1.35 3.38
N ALA A 38 8.71 2.15 4.34
CA ALA A 38 8.42 1.95 5.76
C ALA A 38 6.90 1.99 6.04
N ALA A 39 6.20 2.99 5.49
CA ALA A 39 4.76 3.13 5.64
C ALA A 39 3.98 1.96 5.00
N ILE A 40 4.37 1.50 3.81
CA ILE A 40 3.75 0.33 3.17
C ILE A 40 3.93 -0.91 4.05
N ASN A 41 5.13 -1.14 4.59
CA ASN A 41 5.38 -2.26 5.48
C ASN A 41 4.52 -2.20 6.76
N GLU A 42 4.30 -1.01 7.33
CA GLU A 42 3.35 -0.81 8.43
C GLU A 42 1.92 -1.17 8.01
N LEU A 43 1.44 -0.68 6.85
CA LEU A 43 0.08 -0.98 6.35
C LEU A 43 -0.12 -2.47 6.06
N VAL A 44 0.92 -3.17 5.61
CA VAL A 44 0.89 -4.63 5.43
C VAL A 44 0.77 -5.33 6.78
N LYS A 45 1.60 -4.95 7.76
CA LYS A 45 1.50 -5.51 9.12
C LYS A 45 0.15 -5.24 9.77
N GLU A 46 -0.42 -4.05 9.52
CA GLU A 46 -1.73 -3.67 10.03
C GLU A 46 -2.90 -4.24 9.21
N GLY A 47 -2.65 -4.95 8.11
CA GLY A 47 -3.70 -5.59 7.31
C GLY A 47 -4.56 -4.65 6.46
N PHE A 48 -4.10 -3.42 6.22
CA PHE A 48 -4.74 -2.50 5.25
C PHE A 48 -4.23 -2.69 3.83
N VAL A 49 -3.10 -3.38 3.66
CA VAL A 49 -2.49 -3.65 2.37
C VAL A 49 -2.09 -5.11 2.29
N PHE A 50 -2.47 -5.77 1.21
CA PHE A 50 -1.93 -7.07 0.83
C PHE A 50 -0.88 -6.88 -0.25
N TRP A 51 0.32 -7.40 -0.03
CA TRP A 51 1.39 -7.35 -1.01
C TRP A 51 2.01 -8.74 -1.20
N ASP A 52 1.67 -9.39 -2.32
CA ASP A 52 2.28 -10.64 -2.74
C ASP A 52 3.44 -10.34 -3.69
N ARG A 53 4.66 -10.47 -3.19
CA ARG A 53 5.88 -10.26 -3.99
C ARG A 53 6.13 -11.37 -5.01
N LYS A 54 5.60 -12.59 -4.77
CA LYS A 54 5.78 -13.72 -5.70
C LYS A 54 4.85 -13.59 -6.90
N ALA A 55 3.61 -13.17 -6.65
CA ALA A 55 2.62 -12.89 -7.70
C ALA A 55 2.73 -11.47 -8.27
N ASN A 56 3.64 -10.64 -7.73
CA ASN A 56 3.75 -9.20 -8.01
C ASN A 56 2.39 -8.46 -7.90
N LEU A 57 1.56 -8.89 -6.94
CA LEU A 57 0.21 -8.42 -6.75
C LEU A 57 0.15 -7.49 -5.54
N PHE A 58 -0.44 -6.32 -5.72
CA PHE A 58 -0.68 -5.36 -4.64
C PHE A 58 -2.17 -5.06 -4.55
N LYS A 59 -2.73 -5.10 -3.34
CA LYS A 59 -4.16 -4.82 -3.13
C LYS A 59 -4.36 -4.03 -1.85
N VAL A 60 -5.10 -2.94 -1.93
CA VAL A 60 -5.51 -2.17 -0.74
C VAL A 60 -6.82 -2.75 -0.20
N LEU A 61 -6.89 -2.96 1.11
CA LEU A 61 -8.00 -3.63 1.79
C LEU A 61 -8.90 -2.61 2.48
N TYR A 62 -10.22 -2.79 2.38
CA TYR A 62 -11.24 -1.90 2.97
C TYR A 62 -11.27 -1.94 4.50
N SER A 63 -10.78 -3.02 5.11
CA SER A 63 -10.70 -3.20 6.55
C SER A 63 -9.54 -4.14 6.91
N ARG A 64 -9.13 -4.09 8.19
CA ARG A 64 -8.14 -5.01 8.80
C ARG A 64 -8.44 -6.50 8.56
N GLU A 65 -9.67 -6.83 8.18
CA GLU A 65 -10.15 -8.21 8.04
C GLU A 65 -9.69 -8.90 6.77
N GLY A 66 -9.11 -8.18 5.79
CA GLY A 66 -8.55 -8.83 4.60
C GLY A 66 -7.38 -9.78 4.89
N LEU A 67 -6.83 -9.74 6.11
CA LEU A 67 -5.78 -10.65 6.59
C LEU A 67 -6.30 -11.91 7.32
N LYS A 68 -7.62 -12.01 7.59
CA LYS A 68 -8.24 -13.21 8.21
C LYS A 68 -8.56 -14.34 7.22
N LEU A 69 -8.29 -14.16 5.93
CA LEU A 69 -8.48 -15.18 4.89
C LEU A 69 -7.12 -15.70 4.41
N ARG A 70 -6.35 -16.35 5.29
CA ARG A 70 -5.34 -17.35 4.92
C ARG A 70 -4.91 -18.19 6.11
#